data_AF-A0A817D270-F1
#
_entry.id   AF-A0A817D270-F1
#
_cell.length_a   1.000
_cell.length_b   1.000
_cell.length_c   1.000
_cell.angle_alpha   90.00
_cell.angle_beta   90.00
_cell.angle_gamma   90.00
#
_symmetry.space_group_name_H-M   'P 1'
#
loop_
_entity.id
_entity.type
_entity.pdbx_description
1 polymer ?
#
loop_
_entity_poly.entity_id
_entity_poly.type
_entity_poly.pdbx_seq_one_letter_code
_entity_poly.pdbx_strand_id
1 'polypeptide(L)'
;MIIAKYLYVYLGFFLAFVGSIGNLLTFSVFVRRKKYRSLSSSTFLAGSTFGEQLVLLSSAFPDSLTYALDYDFYGISIEMCKSTSFLYFAGGVVALTCMYLAAIERYLQTCRSSSQREWMTLNRARLLVFLTTLVSSAISIPFALYRNVTSNNQSCEYVNANFKRMAPLMYAIVGVPMPITLLSVFGFLTWRNLKTPTQRQRTGLATHKLNNQVVRMILIQTSIVVLSILPASLLQAYFLITDKNSQGTTALDHFILCITQLLLYVHSCASLYVYVVVSRTFRHQVQVMLCLKRRRSTRVLPFTEKTRPTRNQTIVW
;
A
#
# COMPACT_ATOMS: atom_id res chain seq x y z
N MET A 1 -0.21 22.46 22.03
CA MET A 1 -1.26 21.41 21.99
C MET A 1 -2.44 21.79 21.08
N ILE A 2 -2.97 23.02 21.14
CA ILE A 2 -4.11 23.46 20.33
C ILE A 2 -3.89 23.30 18.80
N ILE A 3 -2.71 23.66 18.28
CA ILE A 3 -2.40 23.55 16.85
C ILE A 3 -2.42 22.09 16.37
N ALA A 4 -1.81 21.17 17.13
CA ALA A 4 -1.80 19.74 16.80
C ALA A 4 -3.22 19.15 16.77
N LYS A 5 -4.08 19.57 17.70
CA LYS A 5 -5.50 19.20 17.71
C LYS A 5 -6.21 19.62 16.43
N TYR A 6 -6.08 20.89 16.02
CA TYR A 6 -6.70 21.36 14.78
C TYR A 6 -6.16 20.67 13.53
N LEU A 7 -4.87 20.32 13.50
CA LEU A 7 -4.29 19.55 12.41
C LEU A 7 -4.91 18.15 12.33
N TYR A 8 -5.01 17.40 13.43
CA TYR A 8 -5.66 16.09 13.41
C TYR A 8 -7.15 16.17 13.05
N VAL A 9 -7.87 17.15 13.57
CA VAL A 9 -9.30 17.29 13.26
C VAL A 9 -9.48 17.61 11.78
N TYR A 10 -8.92 18.71 11.27
CA TYR A 10 -9.21 19.12 9.89
C TYR A 10 -8.45 18.30 8.86
N LEU A 11 -7.12 18.20 9.00
CA LEU A 11 -6.29 17.50 8.02
C LEU A 11 -6.42 15.98 8.18
N GLY A 12 -6.49 15.46 9.41
CA GLY A 12 -6.69 14.03 9.66
C GLY A 12 -8.01 13.50 9.10
N PHE A 13 -9.15 14.15 9.38
CA PHE A 13 -10.43 13.74 8.77
C PHE A 13 -10.42 13.85 7.24
N PHE A 14 -9.84 14.93 6.71
CA PHE A 14 -9.70 15.10 5.26
C PHE A 14 -8.91 13.95 4.64
N LEU A 15 -7.74 13.62 5.20
CA LEU A 15 -6.91 12.50 4.73
C LEU A 15 -7.61 11.16 4.89
N ALA A 16 -8.25 10.90 6.04
CA ALA A 16 -8.97 9.66 6.29
C ALA A 16 -10.09 9.42 5.26
N PHE A 17 -10.89 10.46 4.97
CA PHE A 17 -12.00 10.38 4.03
C PHE A 17 -11.52 10.25 2.58
N VAL A 18 -10.65 11.15 2.14
CA VAL A 18 -10.14 11.19 0.78
C VAL A 18 -9.28 9.95 0.48
N GLY A 19 -8.42 9.56 1.41
CA GLY A 19 -7.61 8.34 1.32
C GLY A 19 -8.47 7.10 1.22
N SER A 20 -9.53 7.00 2.04
CA SER A 20 -10.41 5.83 2.01
C SER A 20 -11.16 5.70 0.68
N ILE A 21 -11.73 6.78 0.18
CA ILE A 21 -12.36 6.79 -1.14
C ILE A 21 -11.34 6.40 -2.21
N GLY A 22 -10.12 6.94 -2.13
CA GLY A 22 -9.05 6.68 -3.08
C GLY A 22 -8.62 5.21 -3.11
N ASN A 23 -8.43 4.60 -1.93
CA ASN A 23 -8.03 3.20 -1.81
C ASN A 23 -9.16 2.26 -2.24
N LEU A 24 -10.41 2.53 -1.88
CA LEU A 24 -11.57 1.74 -2.33
C LEU A 24 -11.75 1.78 -3.85
N LEU A 25 -11.60 2.95 -4.47
CA LEU A 25 -11.66 3.09 -5.93
C LEU A 25 -10.50 2.32 -6.59
N THR A 26 -9.30 2.46 -6.04
CA THR A 26 -8.11 1.80 -6.57
C THR A 26 -8.21 0.28 -6.50
N PHE A 27 -8.55 -0.24 -5.33
CA PHE A 27 -8.79 -1.65 -5.11
C PHE A 27 -9.86 -2.18 -6.06
N SER A 28 -10.97 -1.46 -6.20
CA SER A 28 -12.05 -1.79 -7.13
C SER A 28 -11.58 -1.86 -8.59
N VAL A 29 -10.72 -0.94 -9.02
CA VAL A 29 -10.16 -0.95 -10.38
C VAL A 29 -9.30 -2.18 -10.61
N PHE A 30 -8.41 -2.53 -9.67
CA PHE A 30 -7.54 -3.69 -9.81
C PHE A 30 -8.31 -5.02 -9.79
N VAL A 31 -9.33 -5.14 -8.93
CA VAL A 31 -10.10 -6.37 -8.76
C VAL A 31 -11.18 -6.54 -9.84
N ARG A 32 -11.86 -5.47 -10.27
CA ARG A 32 -13.02 -5.59 -11.17
C ARG A 32 -12.68 -5.47 -12.64
N ARG A 33 -11.61 -4.76 -13.02
CA ARG A 33 -11.31 -4.52 -14.45
C ARG A 33 -10.53 -5.68 -15.05
N LYS A 34 -11.08 -6.28 -16.13
CA LYS A 34 -10.46 -7.38 -16.89
C LYS A 34 -8.98 -7.10 -17.24
N LYS A 35 -8.65 -5.86 -17.62
CA LYS A 35 -7.28 -5.45 -17.98
C LYS A 35 -6.28 -5.60 -16.84
N TYR A 36 -6.69 -5.40 -15.59
CA TYR A 36 -5.82 -5.50 -14.41
C TYR A 36 -5.85 -6.89 -13.78
N ARG A 37 -6.98 -7.60 -13.84
CA ARG A 37 -7.14 -8.96 -13.31
C ARG A 37 -6.18 -9.99 -13.91
N SER A 38 -5.68 -9.77 -15.12
CA SER A 38 -4.71 -10.65 -15.79
C SER A 38 -3.25 -10.32 -15.46
N LEU A 39 -2.98 -9.23 -14.74
CA LEU A 39 -1.64 -8.76 -14.42
C LEU A 39 -1.27 -9.13 -12.98
N SER A 40 -0.19 -9.90 -12.79
CA SER A 40 0.31 -10.30 -11.47
C SER A 40 0.62 -9.10 -10.57
N SER A 41 1.32 -8.07 -11.09
CA SER A 41 1.53 -6.78 -10.37
C SER A 41 0.27 -6.17 -9.78
N SER A 42 -0.85 -6.17 -10.53
CA SER A 42 -2.09 -5.56 -10.04
C SER A 42 -2.65 -6.28 -8.82
N THR A 43 -2.37 -7.58 -8.69
CA THR A 43 -2.78 -8.38 -7.53
C THR A 43 -2.04 -7.93 -6.27
N PHE A 44 -0.72 -7.69 -6.39
CA PHE A 44 0.07 -7.13 -5.30
C PHE A 44 -0.35 -5.69 -4.99
N LEU A 45 -0.52 -4.83 -5.99
CA LEU A 45 -0.95 -3.43 -5.75
C LEU A 45 -2.36 -3.36 -5.13
N ALA A 46 -3.26 -4.29 -5.47
CA ALA A 46 -4.55 -4.43 -4.80
C ALA A 46 -4.38 -4.81 -3.33
N GLY A 47 -3.55 -5.82 -3.02
CA GLY A 47 -3.21 -6.19 -1.64
C GLY A 47 -2.62 -5.01 -0.86
N SER A 48 -1.75 -4.23 -1.51
CA SER A 48 -1.17 -3.02 -0.93
C SER A 48 -2.23 -2.01 -0.52
N THR A 49 -3.12 -1.67 -1.46
CA THR A 49 -4.20 -0.68 -1.22
C THR A 49 -5.22 -1.15 -0.20
N PHE A 50 -5.42 -2.47 -0.09
CA PHE A 50 -6.26 -3.06 0.96
C PHE A 50 -5.62 -2.90 2.33
N GLY A 51 -4.32 -3.17 2.45
CA GLY A 51 -3.57 -2.93 3.69
C GLY A 51 -3.58 -1.46 4.12
N GLU A 52 -3.36 -0.54 3.19
CA GLU A 52 -3.45 0.92 3.43
C GLU A 52 -4.86 1.34 3.88
N GLN A 53 -5.91 0.73 3.35
CA GLN A 53 -7.28 0.97 3.79
C GLN A 53 -7.49 0.54 5.25
N LEU A 54 -6.96 -0.62 5.64
CA LEU A 54 -7.04 -1.08 7.03
C LEU A 54 -6.30 -0.14 7.97
N VAL A 55 -5.13 0.37 7.57
CA VAL A 55 -4.37 1.37 8.34
C VAL A 55 -5.19 2.65 8.55
N LEU A 56 -5.80 3.20 7.50
CA LEU A 56 -6.62 4.43 7.62
C LEU A 56 -7.83 4.24 8.55
N LEU A 57 -8.52 3.10 8.44
CA LEU A 57 -9.70 2.80 9.27
C LEU A 57 -9.35 2.55 10.73
N SER A 58 -8.18 1.99 11.01
CA SER A 58 -7.74 1.63 12.36
C SER A 58 -6.92 2.70 13.06
N SER A 59 -6.41 3.70 12.33
CA SER A 59 -5.62 4.81 12.89
C SER A 59 -6.21 6.17 12.57
N ALA A 60 -6.16 6.62 11.31
CA ALA A 60 -6.54 7.98 10.93
C ALA A 60 -7.94 8.39 11.38
N PHE A 61 -8.94 7.52 11.26
CA PHE A 61 -10.30 7.79 11.75
C PHE A 61 -10.38 7.86 13.29
N PRO A 62 -9.99 6.80 14.04
CA PRO A 62 -9.94 6.85 15.51
C PRO A 62 -9.12 8.01 16.08
N ASP A 63 -7.96 8.31 15.51
CA ASP A 63 -7.10 9.42 15.94
C ASP A 63 -7.84 10.76 15.75
N SER A 64 -8.39 11.00 14.55
CA SER A 64 -9.14 12.24 14.27
C SER A 64 -10.33 12.42 15.21
N LEU A 65 -11.05 11.32 15.52
CA LEU A 65 -12.18 11.34 16.43
C LEU A 65 -11.75 11.57 17.88
N THR A 66 -10.63 10.97 18.29
CA THR A 66 -10.03 11.16 19.62
C THR A 66 -9.70 12.63 19.87
N TYR A 67 -9.05 13.29 18.91
CA TYR A 67 -8.73 14.71 19.00
C TYR A 67 -9.96 15.62 18.85
N ALA A 68 -10.99 15.21 18.11
CA ALA A 68 -12.21 16.01 17.95
C ALA A 68 -13.08 16.02 19.22
N LEU A 69 -13.17 14.88 19.91
CA LEU A 69 -14.02 14.69 21.09
C LEU A 69 -13.27 14.87 22.42
N ASP A 70 -11.96 15.08 22.40
CA ASP A 70 -11.08 15.08 23.58
C ASP A 70 -11.26 13.80 24.44
N TYR A 71 -11.50 12.67 23.78
CA TYR A 71 -11.79 11.39 24.42
C TYR A 71 -11.09 10.25 23.67
N ASP A 72 -10.36 9.37 24.36
CA ASP A 72 -9.63 8.27 23.72
C ASP A 72 -10.59 7.25 23.07
N PHE A 73 -10.78 7.37 21.76
CA PHE A 73 -11.69 6.50 21.01
C PHE A 73 -11.24 5.04 21.02
N TYR A 74 -9.94 4.79 21.22
CA TYR A 74 -9.39 3.44 21.31
C TYR A 74 -9.82 2.74 22.60
N GLY A 75 -10.07 3.49 23.67
CA GLY A 75 -10.38 2.95 24.99
C GLY A 75 -11.86 2.86 25.33
N ILE A 76 -12.76 3.12 24.37
CA ILE A 76 -14.21 2.88 24.52
C ILE A 76 -14.48 1.44 24.98
N SER A 77 -13.74 0.48 24.42
CA SER A 77 -13.88 -0.92 24.74
C SER A 77 -12.56 -1.68 24.53
N ILE A 78 -12.40 -2.80 25.22
CA ILE A 78 -11.22 -3.65 25.09
C ILE A 78 -11.11 -4.24 23.67
N GLU A 79 -12.25 -4.54 23.05
CA GLU A 79 -12.33 -5.05 21.68
C GLU A 79 -11.88 -3.99 20.68
N MET A 80 -12.28 -2.73 20.88
CA MET A 80 -11.86 -1.62 20.02
C MET A 80 -10.34 -1.39 20.13
N CYS A 81 -9.82 -1.34 21.35
CA CYS A 81 -8.39 -1.20 21.62
C CYS A 81 -7.53 -2.29 20.95
N LYS A 82 -7.97 -3.55 21.05
CA LYS A 82 -7.24 -4.69 20.48
C LYS A 82 -7.38 -4.78 18.97
N SER A 83 -8.59 -4.59 18.44
CA SER A 83 -8.87 -4.73 17.00
C SER A 83 -8.22 -3.62 16.17
N THR A 84 -8.26 -2.37 16.63
CA THR A 84 -7.58 -1.25 15.96
C THR A 84 -6.07 -1.47 15.90
N SER A 85 -5.45 -1.89 17.00
CA SER A 85 -4.02 -2.25 17.02
C SER A 85 -3.72 -3.39 16.04
N PHE A 86 -4.49 -4.49 16.10
CA PHE A 86 -4.33 -5.61 15.19
C PHE A 86 -4.41 -5.20 13.72
N LEU A 87 -5.46 -4.49 13.34
CA LEU A 87 -5.71 -4.08 11.95
C LEU A 87 -4.68 -3.07 11.45
N TYR A 88 -4.20 -2.18 12.32
CA TYR A 88 -3.15 -1.22 12.00
C TYR A 88 -1.85 -1.94 11.61
N PHE A 89 -1.37 -2.86 12.47
CA PHE A 89 -0.14 -3.59 12.21
C PHE A 89 -0.31 -4.58 11.05
N ALA A 90 -1.40 -5.35 11.01
CA ALA A 90 -1.63 -6.31 9.94
C ALA A 90 -1.76 -5.61 8.58
N GLY A 91 -2.53 -4.52 8.52
CA GLY A 91 -2.69 -3.71 7.33
C GLY A 91 -1.37 -3.10 6.84
N GLY A 92 -0.57 -2.55 7.76
CA GLY A 92 0.74 -1.98 7.43
C GLY A 92 1.72 -3.01 6.86
N VAL A 93 1.82 -4.19 7.48
CA VAL A 93 2.70 -5.28 7.01
C VAL A 93 2.24 -5.82 5.67
N VAL A 94 0.93 -6.03 5.47
CA VAL A 94 0.37 -6.43 4.16
C VAL A 94 0.69 -5.39 3.10
N ALA A 95 0.51 -4.10 3.42
CA ALA A 95 0.75 -3.00 2.50
C ALA A 95 2.19 -3.00 2.00
N LEU A 96 3.15 -2.94 2.93
CA LEU A 96 4.58 -2.91 2.62
C LEU A 96 5.05 -4.17 1.90
N THR A 97 4.57 -5.34 2.33
CA THR A 97 4.95 -6.61 1.73
C THR A 97 4.50 -6.73 0.29
N CYS A 98 3.25 -6.37 0.03
CA CYS A 98 2.72 -6.37 -1.32
C CYS A 98 3.46 -5.37 -2.23
N MET A 99 3.87 -4.20 -1.72
CA MET A 99 4.66 -3.25 -2.50
C MET A 99 6.00 -3.84 -2.96
N TYR A 100 6.79 -4.44 -2.05
CA TYR A 100 8.08 -5.00 -2.48
C TYR A 100 7.91 -6.26 -3.35
N LEU A 101 6.85 -7.06 -3.14
CA LEU A 101 6.53 -8.18 -4.04
C LEU A 101 6.16 -7.69 -5.45
N ALA A 102 5.48 -6.54 -5.58
CA ALA A 102 5.23 -5.90 -6.86
C ALA A 102 6.55 -5.47 -7.55
N ALA A 103 7.52 -4.96 -6.79
CA ALA A 103 8.85 -4.61 -7.31
C ALA A 103 9.64 -5.84 -7.77
N ILE A 104 9.59 -6.94 -7.01
CA ILE A 104 10.20 -8.23 -7.38
C ILE A 104 9.56 -8.77 -8.66
N GLU A 105 8.22 -8.77 -8.75
CA GLU A 105 7.51 -9.21 -9.95
C GLU A 105 7.92 -8.38 -11.17
N ARG A 106 8.02 -7.05 -11.03
CA ARG A 106 8.49 -6.18 -12.11
C ARG A 106 9.91 -6.50 -12.53
N TYR A 107 10.81 -6.71 -11.56
CA TYR A 107 12.18 -7.11 -11.85
C TYR A 107 12.22 -8.41 -12.66
N LEU A 108 11.52 -9.46 -12.20
CA LEU A 108 11.46 -10.75 -12.87
C LEU A 108 10.95 -10.63 -14.31
N GLN A 109 9.93 -9.80 -14.56
CA GLN A 109 9.42 -9.55 -15.91
C GLN A 109 10.41 -8.84 -16.84
N THR A 110 11.41 -8.16 -16.28
CA THR A 110 12.49 -7.52 -17.06
C THR A 110 13.71 -8.40 -17.27
N CYS A 111 13.78 -9.57 -16.63
CA CYS A 111 14.89 -10.50 -16.77
C CYS A 111 14.96 -11.16 -18.16
N ARG A 112 16.18 -11.52 -18.58
CA ARG A 112 16.43 -12.14 -19.89
C ARG A 112 15.99 -13.60 -19.97
N SER A 113 16.14 -14.37 -18.90
CA SER A 113 15.74 -15.78 -18.87
C SER A 113 14.22 -15.94 -18.90
N SER A 114 13.69 -16.88 -19.70
CA SER A 114 12.26 -17.24 -19.69
C SER A 114 11.84 -17.83 -18.35
N SER A 115 12.66 -18.73 -17.80
CA SER A 115 12.42 -19.35 -16.49
C SER A 115 12.21 -18.31 -15.38
N GLN A 116 12.99 -17.22 -15.37
CA GLN A 116 12.84 -16.15 -14.38
C GLN A 116 11.53 -15.37 -14.55
N ARG A 117 11.08 -15.11 -15.78
CA ARG A 117 9.81 -14.40 -16.05
C ARG A 117 8.60 -15.26 -15.68
N GLU A 118 8.69 -16.56 -15.92
CA GLU A 118 7.63 -17.54 -15.64
C GLU A 118 7.54 -17.91 -14.17
N TRP A 119 8.57 -17.58 -13.36
CA TRP A 119 8.54 -17.81 -11.93
C TRP A 119 7.37 -17.08 -11.25
N MET A 120 6.99 -15.90 -11.73
CA MET A 120 5.87 -15.13 -11.17
C MET A 120 4.62 -15.21 -12.05
N THR A 121 3.81 -16.25 -11.82
CA THR A 121 2.49 -16.40 -12.46
C THR A 121 1.38 -15.71 -11.65
N LEU A 122 0.22 -15.50 -12.26
CA LEU A 122 -0.93 -14.89 -11.59
C LEU A 122 -1.42 -15.72 -10.39
N ASN A 123 -1.39 -17.05 -10.50
CA ASN A 123 -1.79 -17.94 -9.40
C ASN A 123 -0.80 -17.85 -8.23
N ARG A 124 0.51 -17.79 -8.53
CA ARG A 124 1.54 -17.57 -7.50
C ARG A 124 1.40 -16.21 -6.85
N ALA A 125 1.10 -15.15 -7.61
CA ALA A 125 0.85 -13.83 -7.05
C ALA A 125 -0.35 -13.82 -6.07
N ARG A 126 -1.46 -14.49 -6.43
CA ARG A 126 -2.62 -14.65 -5.52
C ARG A 126 -2.27 -15.43 -4.26
N LEU A 127 -1.54 -16.53 -4.41
CA LEU A 127 -1.07 -17.35 -3.29
C LEU A 127 -0.16 -16.52 -2.36
N LEU A 128 0.80 -15.77 -2.93
CA LEU A 128 1.71 -14.92 -2.16
C LEU A 128 0.96 -13.82 -1.40
N VAL A 129 -0.04 -13.18 -2.00
CA VAL A 129 -0.89 -12.21 -1.29
C VAL A 129 -1.65 -12.88 -0.15
N PHE A 130 -2.24 -14.06 -0.38
CA PHE A 130 -2.93 -14.81 0.66
C PHE A 130 -2.00 -15.18 1.83
N LEU A 131 -0.83 -15.74 1.53
CA LEU A 131 0.19 -16.07 2.53
C LEU A 131 0.69 -14.83 3.27
N THR A 132 0.90 -13.72 2.55
CA THR A 132 1.26 -12.43 3.14
C THR A 132 0.22 -12.00 4.16
N THR A 133 -1.07 -12.07 3.83
CA THR A 133 -2.14 -11.72 4.76
C THR A 133 -2.14 -12.62 6.00
N LEU A 134 -1.97 -13.94 5.83
CA LEU A 134 -1.91 -14.89 6.94
C LEU A 134 -0.72 -14.61 7.88
N VAL A 135 0.48 -14.48 7.31
CA VAL A 135 1.72 -14.21 8.06
C VAL A 135 1.66 -12.85 8.75
N SER A 136 1.18 -11.81 8.05
CA SER A 136 1.00 -10.48 8.63
C SER A 136 0.01 -10.50 9.79
N SER A 137 -1.07 -11.27 9.67
CA SER A 137 -2.05 -11.45 10.74
C SER A 137 -1.40 -12.11 11.95
N ALA A 138 -0.67 -13.21 11.76
CA ALA A 138 0.04 -13.91 12.84
C ALA A 138 1.05 -13.01 13.58
N ILE A 139 1.86 -12.25 12.82
CA ILE A 139 2.83 -11.30 13.39
C ILE A 139 2.15 -10.17 14.17
N SER A 140 0.90 -9.81 13.82
CA SER A 140 0.17 -8.71 14.44
C SER A 140 -0.58 -9.10 15.72
N ILE A 141 -0.76 -10.40 15.99
CA ILE A 141 -1.46 -10.90 17.19
C ILE A 141 -0.85 -10.36 18.49
N PRO A 142 0.48 -10.40 18.73
CA PRO A 142 1.07 -9.90 19.96
C PRO A 142 0.78 -8.42 20.20
N PHE A 143 0.76 -7.60 19.14
CA PHE A 143 0.47 -6.17 19.25
C PHE A 143 -0.97 -5.88 19.71
N ALA A 144 -1.89 -6.81 19.53
CA ALA A 144 -3.23 -6.75 20.07
C ALA A 144 -3.29 -7.32 21.50
N LEU A 145 -2.67 -8.47 21.74
CA LEU A 145 -2.70 -9.14 23.05
C LEU A 145 -2.11 -8.29 24.18
N TYR A 146 -1.02 -7.57 23.90
CA TYR A 146 -0.34 -6.74 24.89
C TYR A 146 -0.97 -5.36 25.08
N ARG A 147 -2.07 -5.03 24.38
CA ARG A 147 -2.84 -3.80 24.61
C ARG A 147 -4.04 -4.06 25.52
N ASN A 148 -4.28 -3.13 26.44
CA ASN A 148 -5.45 -3.14 27.31
C ASN A 148 -5.92 -1.72 27.64
N VAL A 149 -7.17 -1.60 28.07
CA VAL A 149 -7.75 -0.34 28.53
C VAL A 149 -7.39 -0.13 30.00
N THR A 150 -6.84 1.04 30.32
CA THR A 150 -6.49 1.40 31.69
C THR A 150 -7.70 2.00 32.44
N SER A 151 -7.85 1.67 33.73
CA SER A 151 -9.00 2.08 34.54
C SER A 151 -9.05 3.58 34.83
N ASN A 152 -7.91 4.27 34.84
CA ASN A 152 -7.84 5.66 35.30
C ASN A 152 -8.26 6.68 34.24
N ASN A 153 -7.93 6.44 32.97
CA ASN A 153 -8.20 7.38 31.88
C ASN A 153 -8.96 6.77 30.70
N GLN A 154 -9.39 5.51 30.80
CA GLN A 154 -9.92 4.74 29.68
C GLN A 154 -8.98 4.83 28.47
N SER A 155 -7.66 4.78 28.69
CA SER A 155 -6.67 4.87 27.61
C SER A 155 -6.26 3.48 27.11
N CYS A 156 -6.11 3.32 25.80
CA CYS A 156 -5.67 2.06 25.21
C CYS A 156 -4.13 1.99 25.15
N GLU A 157 -3.50 1.30 26.10
CA GLU A 157 -2.04 1.27 26.25
C GLU A 157 -1.46 -0.14 26.28
N TYR A 158 -0.15 -0.22 26.06
CA TYR A 158 0.61 -1.45 26.27
C TYR A 158 0.77 -1.74 27.76
N VAL A 159 0.20 -2.83 28.24
CA VAL A 159 0.29 -3.24 29.66
C VAL A 159 1.67 -3.72 30.08
N ASN A 160 2.46 -4.23 29.12
CA ASN A 160 3.81 -4.71 29.39
C ASN A 160 4.84 -3.64 28.98
N ALA A 161 5.61 -3.14 29.96
CA ALA A 161 6.62 -2.11 29.74
C ALA A 161 7.74 -2.55 28.76
N ASN A 162 8.15 -3.82 28.79
CA ASN A 162 9.15 -4.35 27.87
C ASN A 162 8.60 -4.37 26.44
N PHE A 163 7.34 -4.80 26.26
CA PHE A 163 6.69 -4.77 24.95
C PHE A 163 6.49 -3.33 24.45
N LYS A 164 6.11 -2.39 25.32
CA LYS A 164 5.98 -0.95 25.01
C LYS A 164 7.29 -0.37 24.46
N ARG A 165 8.45 -0.81 24.97
CA ARG A 165 9.79 -0.42 24.49
C ARG A 165 10.22 -1.17 23.22
N MET A 166 9.95 -2.48 23.14
CA MET A 166 10.41 -3.34 22.05
C MET A 166 9.58 -3.21 20.76
N ALA A 167 8.27 -3.03 20.87
CA ALA A 167 7.36 -2.92 19.72
C ALA A 167 7.79 -1.86 18.68
N PRO A 168 8.06 -0.59 19.07
CA PRO A 168 8.52 0.42 18.12
C PRO A 168 9.90 0.10 17.52
N LEU A 169 10.79 -0.57 18.26
CA LEU A 169 12.09 -1.01 17.75
C LEU A 169 11.96 -2.10 16.68
N MET A 170 11.09 -3.08 16.90
CA MET A 170 10.84 -4.12 15.88
C MET A 170 10.34 -3.48 14.58
N TYR A 171 9.46 -2.48 14.70
CA TYR A 171 8.99 -1.74 13.53
C TYR A 171 10.12 -0.92 12.88
N ALA A 172 10.90 -0.17 13.65
CA ALA A 172 11.97 0.68 13.14
C ALA A 172 13.14 -0.09 12.51
N ILE A 173 13.55 -1.23 13.09
CA ILE A 173 14.72 -2.01 12.68
C ILE A 173 14.37 -3.02 11.58
N VAL A 174 13.16 -3.60 11.62
CA VAL A 174 12.78 -4.66 10.68
C VAL A 174 11.73 -4.16 9.69
N GLY A 175 10.70 -3.48 10.18
CA GLY A 175 9.55 -3.05 9.37
C GLY A 175 9.85 -1.97 8.33
N VAL A 176 10.86 -1.12 8.57
CA VAL A 176 11.16 0.05 7.70
C VAL A 176 12.34 -0.19 6.73
N PRO A 177 13.53 -0.57 7.19
CA PRO A 177 14.67 -0.72 6.28
C PRO A 177 14.52 -1.92 5.34
N MET A 178 13.83 -2.99 5.73
CA MET A 178 13.65 -4.15 4.85
C MET A 178 12.80 -3.81 3.61
N PRO A 179 11.60 -3.19 3.71
CA PRO A 179 10.88 -2.76 2.52
C PRO A 179 11.64 -1.72 1.69
N ILE A 180 12.30 -0.75 2.32
CA ILE A 180 13.06 0.30 1.60
C ILE A 180 14.22 -0.30 0.82
N THR A 181 14.98 -1.20 1.42
CA THR A 181 16.13 -1.85 0.76
C THR A 181 15.67 -2.72 -0.40
N LEU A 182 14.66 -3.55 -0.21
CA LEU A 182 14.11 -4.40 -1.28
C LEU A 182 13.54 -3.57 -2.43
N LEU A 183 12.73 -2.55 -2.13
CA LEU A 183 12.16 -1.67 -3.15
C LEU A 183 13.25 -0.92 -3.93
N SER A 184 14.28 -0.43 -3.23
CA SER A 184 15.40 0.28 -3.85
C SER A 184 16.22 -0.62 -4.74
N VAL A 185 16.59 -1.82 -4.27
CA VAL A 185 17.39 -2.79 -5.03
C VAL A 185 16.62 -3.28 -6.26
N PHE A 186 15.41 -3.80 -6.09
CA PHE A 186 14.63 -4.31 -7.22
C PHE A 186 14.17 -3.20 -8.16
N GLY A 187 13.86 -2.01 -7.64
CA GLY A 187 13.58 -0.82 -8.45
C GLY A 187 14.75 -0.43 -9.34
N PHE A 188 15.96 -0.35 -8.77
CA PHE A 188 17.19 -0.04 -9.50
C PHE A 188 17.52 -1.11 -10.56
N LEU A 189 17.46 -2.39 -10.19
CA LEU A 189 17.70 -3.50 -11.12
C LEU A 189 16.71 -3.48 -12.29
N THR A 190 15.43 -3.21 -12.01
CA THR A 190 14.40 -3.10 -13.06
C THR A 190 14.68 -1.92 -13.98
N TRP A 191 15.04 -0.76 -13.42
CA TRP A 191 15.42 0.42 -14.20
C TRP A 191 16.62 0.16 -15.12
N ARG A 192 17.66 -0.50 -14.60
CA ARG A 192 18.84 -0.91 -15.38
C ARG A 192 18.46 -1.84 -16.53
N ASN A 193 17.60 -2.83 -16.28
CA ASN A 193 17.14 -3.75 -17.32
C ASN A 193 16.33 -3.02 -18.41
N LEU A 194 15.49 -2.05 -18.03
CA LEU A 194 14.67 -1.28 -18.96
C LEU A 194 15.48 -0.32 -19.86
N LYS A 195 16.63 0.15 -19.37
CA LYS A 195 17.56 0.98 -20.17
C LYS A 195 18.37 0.18 -21.19
N THR A 196 18.41 -1.14 -21.08
CA THR A 196 19.16 -1.99 -22.02
C THR A 196 18.47 -2.00 -23.39
N PRO A 197 19.15 -1.64 -24.51
CA PRO A 197 18.55 -1.56 -25.85
C PRO A 197 17.91 -2.86 -26.31
N THR A 198 18.55 -3.99 -25.97
CA THR A 198 18.07 -5.36 -26.26
C THR A 198 16.69 -5.63 -25.67
N GLN A 199 16.38 -5.03 -24.51
CA GLN A 199 15.08 -5.22 -23.86
C GLN A 199 13.97 -4.51 -24.63
N ARG A 200 14.25 -3.32 -25.17
CA ARG A 200 13.29 -2.55 -25.98
C ARG A 200 12.92 -3.29 -27.26
N GLN A 201 13.90 -3.91 -27.92
CA GLN A 201 13.66 -4.74 -29.11
C GLN A 201 12.82 -5.99 -28.77
N ARG A 202 13.11 -6.65 -27.65
CA ARG A 202 12.44 -7.90 -27.27
C ARG A 202 10.98 -7.75 -26.89
N THR A 203 10.64 -6.78 -26.05
CA THR A 203 9.28 -6.70 -25.47
C THR A 203 8.28 -5.95 -26.36
N GLY A 204 8.77 -5.31 -27.43
CA GLY A 204 7.99 -4.37 -28.23
C GLY A 204 7.70 -3.05 -27.50
N LEU A 205 7.35 -2.02 -28.26
CA LEU A 205 7.21 -0.64 -27.75
C LEU A 205 6.09 -0.48 -26.70
N ALA A 206 4.96 -1.18 -26.88
CA ALA A 206 3.81 -1.05 -25.99
C ALA A 206 4.08 -1.65 -24.60
N THR A 207 4.67 -2.84 -24.54
CA THR A 207 5.04 -3.53 -23.29
C THR A 207 6.17 -2.79 -22.58
N HIS A 208 7.16 -2.27 -23.32
CA HIS A 208 8.24 -1.46 -22.76
C HIS A 208 7.70 -0.20 -22.08
N LYS A 209 6.78 0.53 -22.74
CA LYS A 209 6.10 1.69 -22.15
C LYS A 209 5.32 1.32 -20.89
N LEU A 210 4.58 0.21 -20.90
CA LEU A 210 3.84 -0.26 -19.72
C LEU A 210 4.78 -0.57 -18.55
N ASN A 211 5.87 -1.30 -18.80
CA ASN A 211 6.84 -1.64 -17.76
C ASN A 211 7.51 -0.39 -17.18
N ASN A 212 7.93 0.56 -18.02
CA ASN A 212 8.51 1.82 -17.55
C ASN A 212 7.52 2.63 -16.71
N GLN A 213 6.24 2.62 -17.11
CA GLN A 213 5.18 3.29 -16.37
C GLN A 213 4.97 2.68 -14.97
N VAL A 214 4.95 1.34 -14.87
CA VAL A 214 4.79 0.63 -13.59
C VAL A 214 6.04 0.80 -12.71
N VAL A 215 7.25 0.78 -13.28
CA VAL A 215 8.48 1.02 -12.50
C VAL A 215 8.51 2.44 -11.94
N ARG A 216 8.16 3.45 -12.75
CA ARG A 216 8.06 4.83 -12.28
C ARG A 216 7.05 4.97 -11.14
N MET A 217 5.92 4.27 -11.23
CA MET A 217 4.90 4.22 -10.19
C MET A 217 5.45 3.65 -8.88
N ILE A 218 6.16 2.52 -8.93
CA ILE A 218 6.79 1.89 -7.76
C ILE A 218 7.87 2.78 -7.16
N LEU A 219 8.73 3.41 -7.97
CA LEU A 219 9.78 4.30 -7.46
C LEU A 219 9.22 5.54 -6.77
N ILE A 220 8.17 6.15 -7.32
CA ILE A 220 7.49 7.28 -6.68
C ILE A 220 6.86 6.84 -5.36
N GLN A 221 6.15 5.71 -5.35
CA GLN A 221 5.53 5.17 -4.15
C GLN A 221 6.58 4.82 -3.08
N THR A 222 7.72 4.25 -3.49
CA THR A 222 8.87 3.98 -2.60
C THR A 222 9.43 5.27 -2.00
N SER A 223 9.56 6.32 -2.81
CA SER A 223 10.06 7.62 -2.34
C SER A 223 9.11 8.22 -1.28
N ILE A 224 7.79 8.13 -1.51
CA ILE A 224 6.78 8.57 -0.56
C ILE A 224 6.86 7.75 0.74
N VAL A 225 6.97 6.43 0.64
CA VAL A 225 7.15 5.53 1.80
C VAL A 225 8.37 5.95 2.62
N VAL A 226 9.52 6.17 1.98
CA VAL A 226 10.75 6.60 2.67
C VAL A 226 10.54 7.95 3.37
N LEU A 227 10.00 8.94 2.66
CA LEU A 227 9.79 10.29 3.21
C LEU A 227 8.78 10.32 4.36
N SER A 228 7.79 9.43 4.35
CA SER A 228 6.75 9.37 5.39
C SER A 228 7.15 8.51 6.58
N ILE A 229 7.80 7.36 6.36
CA ILE A 229 8.10 6.38 7.42
C ILE A 229 9.44 6.68 8.12
N LEU A 230 10.42 7.22 7.40
CA LEU A 230 11.74 7.50 7.98
C LEU A 230 11.65 8.47 9.17
N PRO A 231 10.94 9.62 9.10
CA PRO A 231 10.82 10.53 10.25
C PRO A 231 10.19 9.84 11.47
N ALA A 232 9.19 8.97 11.25
CA ALA A 232 8.52 8.21 12.31
C ALA A 232 9.48 7.24 13.00
N SER A 233 10.27 6.51 12.22
CA SER A 233 11.24 5.55 12.75
C SER A 233 12.35 6.24 13.55
N LEU A 234 12.86 7.37 13.07
CA LEU A 234 13.90 8.14 13.75
C LEU A 234 13.39 8.72 15.08
N LEU A 235 12.17 9.22 15.10
CA LEU A 235 11.55 9.78 16.30
C LEU A 235 11.31 8.72 17.37
N GLN A 236 10.82 7.54 16.97
CA GLN A 236 10.64 6.40 17.88
C GLN A 236 11.98 5.92 18.46
N ALA A 237 13.04 5.87 17.64
CA ALA A 237 14.38 5.56 18.13
C ALA A 237 14.89 6.62 19.12
N TYR A 238 14.70 7.91 18.82
CA TYR A 238 15.07 9.01 19.71
C TYR A 238 14.35 8.92 21.07
N PHE A 239 13.04 8.65 21.10
CA PHE A 239 12.28 8.53 22.35
C PHE A 239 12.69 7.34 23.20
N LEU A 240 13.15 6.25 22.57
CA LEU A 240 13.68 5.13 23.30
C LEU A 240 15.05 5.46 23.91
N ILE A 241 15.98 6.03 23.13
CA ILE A 241 17.34 6.32 23.58
C ILE A 241 17.34 7.34 24.73
N THR A 242 16.43 8.30 24.69
CA THR A 242 16.31 9.37 25.69
C THR A 242 15.38 9.03 26.86
N ASP A 243 14.81 7.81 26.90
CA ASP A 243 13.80 7.36 27.88
C ASP A 243 12.64 8.36 28.08
N LYS A 244 12.32 9.13 27.03
CA LYS A 244 11.21 10.11 26.99
C LYS A 244 9.86 9.46 27.30
N ASN A 245 9.71 8.18 26.97
CA ASN A 245 8.51 7.39 27.30
C ASN A 245 8.28 7.26 28.82
N SER A 246 9.33 7.40 29.64
CA SER A 246 9.29 7.31 31.09
C SER A 246 9.40 8.69 31.77
N GLN A 247 10.16 9.61 31.19
CA GLN A 247 10.39 10.98 31.72
C GLN A 247 9.27 11.98 31.36
N GLY A 248 8.39 11.61 30.42
CA GLY A 248 7.32 12.48 29.92
C GLY A 248 7.72 13.26 28.67
N THR A 249 6.73 13.48 27.79
CA THR A 249 6.89 14.19 26.52
C THR A 249 6.58 15.68 26.67
N THR A 250 7.35 16.52 25.98
CA THR A 250 7.12 17.96 25.93
C THR A 250 6.06 18.32 24.89
N ALA A 251 5.55 19.56 24.93
CA ALA A 251 4.62 20.05 23.92
C ALA A 251 5.19 20.02 22.48
N LEU A 252 6.51 20.18 22.35
CA LEU A 252 7.22 20.08 21.08
C LEU A 252 7.30 18.62 20.59
N ASP A 253 7.54 17.67 21.50
CA ASP A 253 7.56 16.24 21.18
C ASP A 253 6.20 15.78 20.62
N HIS A 254 5.09 16.21 21.25
CA HIS A 254 3.74 15.91 20.77
C HIS A 254 3.45 16.54 19.39
N PHE A 255 3.96 17.74 19.14
CA PHE A 255 3.80 18.39 17.84
C PHE A 255 4.54 17.64 16.74
N ILE A 256 5.78 17.19 16.99
CA ILE A 256 6.56 16.42 16.02
C ILE A 256 5.92 15.05 15.75
N LEU A 257 5.45 14.36 16.80
CA LEU A 257 4.67 13.12 16.66
C LEU A 257 3.44 13.33 15.77
N CYS A 258 2.70 14.42 15.98
CA CYS A 258 1.52 14.76 15.19
C CYS A 258 1.85 14.92 13.69
N ILE A 259 2.86 15.74 13.38
CA ILE A 259 3.29 15.95 11.99
C ILE A 259 3.73 14.63 11.34
N THR A 260 4.49 13.84 12.08
CA THR A 260 5.03 12.57 11.59
C THR A 260 3.92 11.54 11.33
N GLN A 261 2.91 11.48 12.20
CA GLN A 261 1.74 10.63 12.00
C GLN A 261 0.89 11.09 10.79
N LEU A 262 0.73 12.41 10.60
CA LEU A 262 0.03 12.95 9.43
C LEU A 262 0.78 12.58 8.13
N LEU A 263 2.11 12.58 8.13
CA LEU A 263 2.91 12.11 6.98
C LEU A 263 2.68 10.62 6.68
N LEU A 264 2.48 9.78 7.70
CA LEU A 264 2.11 8.38 7.51
C LEU A 264 0.72 8.24 6.86
N TYR A 265 -0.27 9.05 7.27
CA TYR A 265 -1.57 9.04 6.60
C TYR A 265 -1.49 9.53 5.17
N VAL A 266 -0.68 10.55 4.87
CA VAL A 266 -0.43 11.00 3.50
C VAL A 266 0.11 9.85 2.65
N HIS A 267 1.02 9.04 3.18
CA HIS A 267 1.49 7.83 2.51
C HIS A 267 0.32 6.86 2.21
N SER A 268 -0.50 6.54 3.20
CA SER A 268 -1.66 5.64 3.01
C SER A 268 -2.74 6.21 2.08
N CYS A 269 -2.74 7.51 1.80
CA CYS A 269 -3.64 8.16 0.84
C CYS A 269 -3.05 8.25 -0.58
N ALA A 270 -1.72 8.14 -0.72
CA ALA A 270 -1.02 8.49 -1.95
C ALA A 270 -1.33 7.56 -3.14
N SER A 271 -1.73 6.32 -2.87
CA SER A 271 -1.96 5.27 -3.86
C SER A 271 -2.77 5.73 -5.07
N LEU A 272 -4.00 6.21 -4.87
CA LEU A 272 -4.86 6.66 -5.98
C LEU A 272 -4.20 7.75 -6.82
N TYR A 273 -3.61 8.76 -6.16
CA TYR A 273 -3.00 9.92 -6.82
C TYR A 273 -1.82 9.51 -7.69
N VAL A 274 -0.93 8.67 -7.15
CA VAL A 274 0.21 8.11 -7.89
C VAL A 274 -0.30 7.36 -9.13
N TYR A 275 -1.32 6.51 -8.98
CA TYR A 275 -1.86 5.74 -10.11
C TYR A 275 -2.51 6.62 -11.18
N VAL A 276 -3.29 7.63 -10.79
CA VAL A 276 -3.96 8.54 -11.72
C VAL A 276 -2.97 9.46 -12.46
N VAL A 277 -1.93 9.95 -11.78
CA VAL A 277 -0.89 10.80 -12.37
C VAL A 277 -0.02 9.99 -13.32
N VAL A 278 0.43 8.81 -12.89
CA VAL A 278 1.41 8.01 -13.62
C VAL A 278 0.78 7.21 -14.77
N SER A 279 -0.46 6.74 -14.63
CA SER A 279 -1.12 5.83 -15.58
C SER A 279 -2.33 6.43 -16.27
N ARG A 280 -2.17 6.77 -17.56
CA ARG A 280 -3.30 7.18 -18.42
C ARG A 280 -4.37 6.09 -18.54
N THR A 281 -3.94 4.82 -18.58
CA THR A 281 -4.86 3.67 -18.60
C THR A 281 -5.69 3.62 -17.32
N PHE A 282 -5.06 3.78 -16.17
CA PHE A 282 -5.72 3.73 -14.87
C PHE A 282 -6.72 4.88 -14.73
N ARG A 283 -6.31 6.10 -15.06
CA ARG A 283 -7.18 7.28 -15.10
C ARG A 283 -8.44 7.03 -15.93
N HIS A 284 -8.30 6.43 -17.11
CA HIS A 284 -9.45 6.09 -17.94
C HIS A 284 -10.39 5.08 -17.27
N GLN A 285 -9.84 4.04 -16.62
CA GLN A 285 -10.66 3.03 -15.92
C GLN A 285 -11.42 3.63 -14.73
N VAL A 286 -10.81 4.57 -14.00
CA VAL A 286 -11.47 5.34 -12.92
C VAL A 286 -12.59 6.22 -13.47
N GLN A 287 -12.32 7.00 -14.53
CA GLN A 287 -13.34 7.85 -15.17
C GLN A 287 -14.56 7.06 -15.65
N VAL A 288 -14.35 5.87 -16.22
CA VAL A 288 -15.44 5.00 -16.65
C VAL A 288 -16.20 4.42 -15.45
N MET A 289 -15.53 4.15 -14.33
CA MET A 289 -16.18 3.65 -13.11
C MET A 289 -17.01 4.74 -12.42
N LEU A 290 -16.52 5.98 -12.42
CA LEU A 290 -17.25 7.16 -11.93
C LEU A 290 -18.28 7.70 -12.93
N CYS A 291 -18.54 6.98 -14.03
CA CYS A 291 -19.46 7.38 -15.10
C CYS A 291 -19.19 8.76 -15.74
N LEU A 292 -18.00 9.36 -15.51
CA LEU A 292 -17.61 10.68 -16.02
C LEU A 292 -17.41 10.70 -17.55
N LYS A 293 -17.35 9.51 -18.17
CA LYS A 293 -17.51 9.37 -19.63
C LYS A 293 -18.79 8.61 -19.92
N ARG A 294 -19.81 9.35 -20.39
CA ARG A 294 -21.01 8.79 -21.03
C ARG A 294 -20.54 7.77 -22.08
N ARG A 295 -21.05 6.53 -22.03
CA ARG A 295 -20.84 5.54 -23.10
C ARG A 295 -21.26 6.21 -24.41
N ARG A 296 -20.32 6.67 -25.23
CA ARG A 296 -20.59 6.80 -26.66
C ARG A 296 -20.74 5.37 -27.14
N SER A 297 -22.00 4.95 -27.31
CA SER A 297 -22.36 3.74 -28.02
C SER A 297 -21.75 3.81 -29.41
N THR A 298 -20.56 3.25 -29.59
CA THR A 298 -20.07 2.89 -30.91
C THR A 298 -21.00 1.80 -31.40
N ARG A 299 -21.91 2.15 -32.32
CA ARG A 299 -22.66 1.20 -33.14
C ARG A 299 -21.66 0.17 -33.66
N VAL A 300 -21.91 -1.08 -33.34
CA VAL A 300 -21.30 -2.21 -34.05
C VAL A 300 -21.85 -2.12 -35.47
N LEU A 301 -21.04 -1.65 -36.41
CA LEU A 301 -21.29 -1.88 -37.82
C LEU A 301 -21.14 -3.40 -38.03
N PRO A 302 -22.16 -4.09 -38.59
CA PRO A 302 -22.05 -5.52 -38.85
C PRO A 302 -20.92 -5.73 -39.86
N PHE A 303 -19.97 -6.58 -39.46
CA PHE A 303 -18.89 -7.04 -40.31
C PHE A 303 -19.54 -7.85 -41.44
N THR A 304 -19.54 -7.30 -42.65
CA THR A 304 -19.96 -8.02 -43.85
C THR A 304 -19.10 -9.26 -44.00
N GLU A 305 -19.77 -10.40 -43.95
CA GLU A 305 -19.29 -11.76 -44.15
C GLU A 305 -18.60 -11.86 -45.52
N LYS A 306 -17.26 -11.91 -45.53
CA LYS A 306 -16.52 -12.40 -46.70
C LYS A 306 -16.54 -13.93 -46.66
N THR A 307 -17.31 -14.46 -47.60
CA THR A 307 -17.39 -15.84 -48.06
C THR A 307 -16.07 -16.61 -47.96
N ARG A 308 -16.11 -17.78 -47.31
CA ARG A 308 -15.08 -18.83 -47.37
C ARG A 308 -15.16 -19.53 -48.73
N PRO A 309 -14.03 -19.85 -49.38
CA PRO A 309 -13.94 -21.04 -50.20
C PRO A 309 -13.49 -22.22 -49.33
N THR A 310 -14.25 -23.29 -49.44
CA THR A 310 -13.94 -24.64 -48.95
C THR A 310 -12.86 -25.30 -49.79
N ARG A 311 -12.09 -26.19 -49.13
CA ARG A 311 -11.74 -27.56 -49.55
C ARG A 311 -10.24 -27.89 -49.58
N ASN A 312 -9.89 -28.83 -48.69
CA ASN A 312 -8.91 -29.93 -48.75
C ASN A 312 -7.54 -29.70 -49.41
N GLN A 313 -6.47 -30.04 -48.68
CA GLN A 313 -5.77 -31.33 -48.83
C GLN A 313 -4.57 -31.43 -47.83
N THR A 314 -4.68 -32.41 -46.93
CA THR A 314 -3.74 -33.54 -46.73
C THR A 314 -2.21 -33.38 -46.83
N ILE A 315 -1.55 -33.84 -45.75
CA ILE A 315 -0.24 -34.56 -45.56
C ILE A 315 1.10 -33.79 -45.72
N VAL A 316 1.97 -33.94 -44.71
CA VAL A 316 3.32 -34.60 -44.73
C VAL A 316 4.35 -33.86 -43.86
N TRP A 317 4.84 -34.59 -42.83
CA TRP A 317 6.01 -34.44 -41.92
C TRP A 317 6.31 -33.08 -41.27
#